data_AF-A0A962G237-F1
#
_entry.id   AF-A0A962G237-F1
#
_cell.length_a   1.000
_cell.length_b   1.000
_cell.length_c   1.000
_cell.angle_alpha   90.00
_cell.angle_beta   90.00
_cell.angle_gamma   90.00
#
_symmetry.space_group_name_H-M   'P 1'
#
loop_
_entity.id
_entity.type
_entity.pdbx_description
1 polymer ?
#
loop_
_entity_poly.entity_id
_entity_poly.type
_entity_poly.pdbx_seq_one_letter_code
_entity_poly.pdbx_strand_id
1 'polypeptide(L)'
;MAKSPEVASIEPNIRLQAQTLPNDPFLGYQWPILEATGGINVEPAWDAGADGDAVVIAVIDTGWTDHLDLNAKTLAGVDMISDPTNARDGNGRDNDPSDMGDWNTANQCGPDSPAHDSTWHGSHVAGIAAAITHNSEGVAGVAYNAWLQFVRVLGACGGTTADIADGIVWASGGSVSGIPNNAT
;
A
#
# COMPACT_ATOMS: atom_id res chain seq x y z
N MET A 1 3.91 -54.82 7.47
CA MET A 1 2.91 -54.74 6.37
C MET A 1 3.53 -54.33 5.03
N ALA A 2 4.57 -53.50 4.96
CA ALA A 2 5.26 -53.08 3.71
C ALA A 2 6.03 -54.17 2.92
N LYS A 3 5.82 -55.46 3.21
CA LYS A 3 6.47 -56.60 2.54
C LYS A 3 5.49 -57.70 2.14
N SER A 4 4.20 -57.38 2.04
CA SER A 4 3.22 -58.31 1.49
C SER A 4 3.18 -58.13 -0.04
N PRO A 5 3.23 -59.21 -0.85
CA PRO A 5 3.11 -59.11 -2.31
C PRO A 5 1.74 -58.58 -2.79
N GLU A 6 0.77 -58.44 -1.86
CA GLU A 6 -0.55 -57.85 -2.11
C GLU A 6 -0.61 -56.32 -1.92
N VAL A 7 0.49 -55.68 -1.49
CA VAL A 7 0.52 -54.24 -1.19
C VAL A 7 1.43 -53.52 -2.18
N ALA A 8 0.83 -52.74 -3.08
CA ALA A 8 1.55 -51.99 -4.11
C ALA A 8 2.29 -50.76 -3.57
N SER A 9 1.72 -50.04 -2.60
CA SER A 9 2.37 -48.97 -1.86
C SER A 9 1.67 -48.75 -0.51
N ILE A 10 2.36 -48.07 0.41
CA ILE A 10 1.77 -47.56 1.65
C ILE A 10 2.18 -46.10 1.76
N GLU A 11 1.21 -45.24 1.95
CA GLU A 11 1.42 -43.79 2.14
C GLU A 11 0.91 -43.40 3.55
N PRO A 12 1.64 -42.54 4.28
CA PRO A 12 1.18 -42.04 5.56
C PRO A 12 -0.16 -41.32 5.43
N ASN A 13 -1.16 -41.74 6.21
CA ASN A 13 -2.40 -40.99 6.36
C ASN A 13 -2.18 -39.88 7.40
N ILE A 14 -1.75 -38.71 6.92
CA ILE A 14 -1.50 -37.52 7.74
C ILE A 14 -2.64 -36.51 7.56
N ARG A 15 -3.05 -35.86 8.66
CA ARG A 15 -4.01 -34.74 8.61
C ARG A 15 -3.25 -33.49 8.19
N LEU A 16 -3.52 -33.01 6.98
CA LEU A 16 -3.08 -31.70 6.52
C LEU A 16 -4.09 -30.64 6.99
N GLN A 17 -3.59 -29.53 7.54
CA GLN A 17 -4.37 -28.30 7.68
C GLN A 17 -4.03 -27.40 6.48
N ALA A 18 -5.01 -26.68 5.94
CA ALA A 18 -4.73 -25.73 4.88
C ALA A 18 -3.86 -24.60 5.48
N GLN A 19 -2.61 -24.47 5.03
CA GLN A 19 -1.89 -23.21 5.15
C GLN A 19 -2.53 -22.26 4.14
N THR A 20 -3.23 -21.25 4.63
CA THR A 20 -3.93 -20.24 3.84
C THR A 20 -2.96 -19.16 3.37
N LEU A 21 -1.82 -19.57 2.80
CA LEU A 21 -0.98 -18.61 2.11
C LEU A 21 -1.82 -17.94 1.01
N PRO A 22 -1.66 -16.63 0.82
CA PRO A 22 -2.35 -15.97 -0.25
C PRO A 22 -2.11 -16.57 -1.63
N ASN A 23 -3.11 -16.46 -2.50
CA ASN A 23 -3.08 -17.05 -3.84
C ASN A 23 -2.49 -16.11 -4.89
N ASP A 24 -1.98 -14.96 -4.45
CA ASP A 24 -1.45 -13.88 -5.28
C ASP A 24 -0.14 -14.34 -5.95
N PRO A 25 -0.03 -14.22 -7.29
CA PRO A 25 1.02 -14.86 -8.08
C PRO A 25 2.43 -14.38 -7.75
N PHE A 26 2.58 -13.17 -7.20
CA PHE A 26 3.88 -12.61 -6.86
C PHE A 26 4.23 -12.69 -5.37
N LEU A 27 3.39 -13.32 -4.53
CA LEU A 27 3.66 -13.52 -3.10
C LEU A 27 5.04 -14.17 -2.85
N GLY A 28 5.40 -15.15 -3.68
CA GLY A 28 6.69 -15.84 -3.58
C GLY A 28 7.93 -14.96 -3.78
N TYR A 29 7.78 -13.76 -4.33
CA TYR A 29 8.87 -12.78 -4.46
C TYR A 29 8.94 -11.81 -3.27
N GLN A 30 7.93 -11.77 -2.40
CA GLN A 30 7.85 -10.88 -1.25
C GLN A 30 8.59 -11.47 -0.03
N TRP A 31 9.87 -11.79 -0.21
CA TRP A 31 10.73 -12.26 0.89
C TRP A 31 10.72 -11.33 2.13
N PRO A 32 10.58 -9.99 2.04
CA PRO A 32 10.59 -9.14 3.24
C PRO A 32 9.39 -9.40 4.16
N ILE A 33 8.26 -9.90 3.63
CA ILE A 33 7.09 -10.18 4.46
C ILE A 33 7.07 -11.64 4.94
N LEU A 34 7.60 -12.58 4.16
CA LEU A 34 7.53 -14.02 4.46
C LEU A 34 8.72 -14.55 5.27
N GLU A 35 9.94 -14.06 5.01
CA GLU A 35 11.13 -14.72 5.54
C GLU A 35 11.32 -14.42 7.04
N ALA A 36 11.71 -15.44 7.82
CA ALA A 36 11.70 -15.39 9.27
C ALA A 36 12.92 -14.75 9.94
N THR A 37 14.04 -14.65 9.24
CA THR A 37 15.33 -14.19 9.78
C THR A 37 15.58 -12.71 9.51
N GLY A 38 15.34 -12.28 8.28
CA GLY A 38 15.55 -10.94 7.76
C GLY A 38 14.28 -10.26 7.24
N GLY A 39 13.15 -10.97 7.20
CA GLY A 39 11.82 -10.41 6.99
C GLY A 39 11.04 -10.26 8.29
N ILE A 40 9.76 -9.89 8.18
CA ILE A 40 8.87 -9.69 9.34
C ILE A 40 8.17 -10.98 9.78
N ASN A 41 8.27 -12.06 9.00
CA ASN A 41 7.58 -13.34 9.24
C ASN A 41 6.08 -13.15 9.48
N VAL A 42 5.34 -12.69 8.47
CA VAL A 42 3.93 -12.28 8.64
C VAL A 42 2.96 -13.47 8.81
N GLU A 43 3.31 -14.66 8.32
CA GLU A 43 2.41 -15.84 8.29
C GLU A 43 1.78 -16.18 9.65
N PRO A 44 2.51 -16.22 10.79
CA PRO A 44 1.90 -16.49 12.08
C PRO A 44 0.85 -15.46 12.52
N ALA A 45 0.94 -14.21 12.05
CA ALA A 45 -0.08 -13.20 12.32
C ALA A 45 -1.35 -13.49 11.52
N TRP A 46 -1.21 -13.84 10.24
CA TRP A 46 -2.33 -14.25 9.39
C TRP A 46 -3.01 -15.53 9.90
N ASP A 47 -2.22 -16.53 10.32
CA ASP A 47 -2.74 -17.76 10.94
C ASP A 47 -3.51 -17.49 12.24
N ALA A 48 -3.17 -16.41 12.95
CA ALA A 48 -3.88 -15.94 14.15
C ALA A 48 -5.11 -15.05 13.82
N GLY A 49 -5.38 -14.77 12.54
CA GLY A 49 -6.46 -13.91 12.08
C GLY A 49 -6.18 -12.41 12.23
N ALA A 50 -4.91 -12.02 12.38
CA ALA A 50 -4.49 -10.62 12.43
C ALA A 50 -4.12 -10.13 11.02
N ASP A 51 -5.11 -9.68 10.27
CA ASP A 51 -5.00 -9.25 8.88
C ASP A 51 -5.41 -7.79 8.63
N GLY A 52 -5.68 -7.04 9.70
CA GLY A 52 -6.02 -5.61 9.62
C GLY A 52 -7.52 -5.32 9.46
N ASP A 53 -8.40 -6.30 9.64
CA ASP A 53 -9.84 -6.06 9.63
C ASP A 53 -10.26 -4.87 10.53
N ALA A 54 -11.19 -4.07 10.03
CA ALA A 54 -11.67 -2.82 10.64
C ALA A 54 -10.63 -1.72 10.91
N VAL A 55 -9.39 -1.85 10.42
CA VAL A 55 -8.35 -0.80 10.52
C VAL A 55 -8.39 0.09 9.28
N VAL A 56 -8.22 1.40 9.48
CA VAL A 56 -7.93 2.37 8.40
C VAL A 56 -6.47 2.78 8.49
N ILE A 57 -5.75 2.66 7.39
CA ILE A 57 -4.35 3.07 7.24
C ILE A 57 -4.31 4.32 6.37
N ALA A 58 -3.90 5.44 6.96
CA ALA A 58 -3.62 6.66 6.21
C ALA A 58 -2.21 6.59 5.57
N VAL A 59 -2.13 6.77 4.26
CA VAL A 59 -0.87 6.82 3.50
C VAL A 59 -0.58 8.28 3.13
N ILE A 60 0.35 8.89 3.87
CA ILE A 60 0.74 10.30 3.72
C ILE A 60 1.94 10.37 2.77
N ASP A 61 1.70 10.49 1.46
CA ASP A 61 2.72 10.23 0.43
C ASP A 61 2.39 10.93 -0.92
N THR A 62 2.83 10.39 -2.07
CA THR A 62 2.62 10.97 -3.41
C THR A 62 1.18 10.86 -3.94
N GLY A 63 0.35 10.08 -3.25
CA GLY A 63 -1.05 9.86 -3.62
C GLY A 63 -1.33 8.45 -4.13
N TRP A 64 -2.50 8.32 -4.76
CA TRP A 64 -3.07 7.07 -5.26
C TRP A 64 -3.05 7.01 -6.79
N THR A 65 -2.67 5.87 -7.35
CA THR A 65 -2.85 5.59 -8.79
C THR A 65 -3.89 4.49 -8.99
N ASP A 66 -4.68 4.58 -10.08
CA ASP A 66 -5.68 3.58 -10.45
C ASP A 66 -5.01 2.22 -10.66
N HIS A 67 -5.23 1.30 -9.72
CA HIS A 67 -4.51 0.03 -9.64
C HIS A 67 -5.42 -1.11 -9.19
N LEU A 68 -5.48 -2.16 -10.00
CA LEU A 68 -6.29 -3.37 -9.78
C LEU A 68 -6.15 -3.95 -8.37
N ASP A 69 -4.95 -3.85 -7.79
CA ASP A 69 -4.59 -4.44 -6.49
C ASP A 69 -4.75 -3.47 -5.30
N LEU A 70 -5.33 -2.28 -5.51
CA LEU A 70 -5.56 -1.28 -4.47
C LEU A 70 -7.02 -0.78 -4.46
N ASN A 71 -7.61 -0.58 -5.63
CA ASN A 71 -8.85 0.17 -5.83
C ASN A 71 -10.03 -0.26 -4.95
N ALA A 72 -10.21 -1.57 -4.75
CA ALA A 72 -11.34 -2.09 -3.98
C ALA A 72 -11.23 -1.84 -2.46
N LYS A 73 -10.06 -1.41 -1.96
CA LYS A 73 -9.81 -1.14 -0.53
C LYS A 73 -9.41 0.31 -0.25
N THR A 74 -9.67 1.21 -1.20
CA THR A 74 -9.38 2.64 -1.05
C THR A 74 -10.63 3.41 -0.60
N LEU A 75 -10.48 4.20 0.47
CA LEU A 75 -11.46 5.18 0.94
C LEU A 75 -11.19 6.56 0.33
N ALA A 76 -12.17 7.45 0.43
CA ALA A 76 -11.99 8.84 0.05
C ALA A 76 -10.84 9.48 0.84
N GLY A 77 -9.89 10.06 0.12
CA GLY A 77 -8.73 10.76 0.65
C GLY A 77 -8.73 12.23 0.29
N VAL A 78 -7.56 12.88 0.41
CA VAL A 78 -7.40 14.32 0.17
C VAL A 78 -6.03 14.63 -0.43
N ASP A 79 -5.98 15.69 -1.23
CA ASP A 79 -4.75 16.35 -1.65
C ASP A 79 -4.48 17.57 -0.76
N MET A 80 -3.29 17.61 -0.15
CA MET A 80 -2.84 18.69 0.71
C MET A 80 -1.73 19.54 0.08
N ILE A 81 -1.31 19.24 -1.15
CA ILE A 81 -0.31 20.01 -1.88
C ILE A 81 -0.88 21.40 -2.19
N SER A 82 -0.26 22.42 -1.61
CA SER A 82 -0.76 23.79 -1.73
C SER A 82 -0.35 24.49 -3.03
N ASP A 83 0.79 24.11 -3.61
CA ASP A 83 1.31 24.67 -4.86
C ASP A 83 0.82 23.89 -6.08
N PRO A 84 -0.02 24.49 -6.95
CA PRO A 84 -0.55 23.81 -8.14
C PRO A 84 0.51 23.33 -9.13
N THR A 85 1.68 23.97 -9.15
CA THR A 85 2.77 23.56 -10.05
C THR A 85 3.45 22.28 -9.56
N ASN A 86 3.48 22.07 -8.24
CA ASN A 86 3.94 20.86 -7.59
C ASN A 86 2.88 19.74 -7.72
N ALA A 87 1.61 20.07 -7.47
CA ALA A 87 0.48 19.14 -7.48
C ALA A 87 0.16 18.57 -8.89
N ARG A 88 0.30 19.40 -9.93
CA ARG A 88 0.11 19.03 -11.36
C ARG A 88 -1.30 18.56 -11.76
N ASP A 89 -2.29 18.84 -10.95
CA ASP A 89 -3.72 18.57 -11.19
C ASP A 89 -4.50 19.82 -11.63
N GLY A 90 -3.89 21.01 -11.48
CA GLY A 90 -4.45 22.29 -11.94
C GLY A 90 -4.93 23.21 -10.82
N ASN A 91 -4.81 22.80 -9.56
CA ASN A 91 -5.21 23.56 -8.37
C ASN A 91 -4.30 23.24 -7.19
N GLY A 92 -4.55 23.87 -6.04
CA GLY A 92 -3.96 23.42 -4.78
C GLY A 92 -4.93 22.47 -4.08
N ARG A 93 -4.70 22.22 -2.80
CA ARG A 93 -5.47 21.34 -1.91
C ARG A 93 -6.93 21.10 -2.31
N ASP A 94 -7.29 19.82 -2.41
CA ASP A 94 -8.62 19.37 -2.78
C ASP A 94 -8.93 17.97 -2.22
N ASN A 95 -9.98 17.32 -2.73
CA ASN A 95 -10.46 16.02 -2.29
C ASN A 95 -10.12 14.87 -3.26
N ASP A 96 -9.19 15.07 -4.20
CA ASP A 96 -8.73 14.06 -5.14
C ASP A 96 -7.25 13.74 -4.91
N PRO A 97 -6.92 12.70 -4.13
CA PRO A 97 -5.54 12.34 -3.82
C PRO A 97 -4.82 11.60 -4.97
N SER A 98 -5.28 11.74 -6.21
CA SER A 98 -4.69 11.06 -7.36
C SER A 98 -3.24 11.49 -7.58
N ASP A 99 -2.34 10.52 -7.68
CA ASP A 99 -0.93 10.75 -8.00
C ASP A 99 -0.81 11.11 -9.49
N MET A 100 -0.54 12.39 -9.76
CA MET A 100 -0.33 12.92 -11.13
C MET A 100 1.07 12.59 -11.69
N GLY A 101 1.92 11.91 -10.91
CA GLY A 101 3.31 11.63 -11.22
C GLY A 101 4.25 12.74 -10.79
N ASP A 102 5.22 12.38 -9.96
CA ASP A 102 6.25 13.28 -9.41
C ASP A 102 7.49 13.45 -10.31
N TRP A 103 7.47 12.92 -11.53
CA TRP A 103 8.55 13.03 -12.53
C TRP A 103 9.06 14.47 -12.66
N ASN A 104 10.33 14.68 -12.99
CA ASN A 104 10.84 16.04 -13.21
C ASN A 104 11.87 16.11 -14.35
N THR A 105 12.06 17.32 -14.86
CA THR A 105 13.17 17.62 -15.78
C THR A 105 14.39 18.12 -15.02
N ALA A 106 15.57 18.03 -15.62
CA ALA A 106 16.80 18.52 -15.04
C ALA A 106 16.68 20.01 -14.66
N ASN A 107 17.13 20.36 -13.46
CA ASN A 107 17.03 21.69 -12.85
C ASN A 107 15.62 22.21 -12.53
N GLN A 108 14.56 21.40 -12.70
CA GLN A 108 13.20 21.84 -12.37
C GLN A 108 13.03 22.11 -10.87
N CYS A 109 13.68 21.30 -10.02
CA CYS A 109 13.52 21.36 -8.57
C CYS A 109 14.65 22.16 -7.89
N GLY A 110 15.38 22.96 -8.66
CA GLY A 110 16.54 23.72 -8.23
C GLY A 110 17.78 23.40 -9.07
N PRO A 111 18.83 24.25 -9.01
CA PRO A 111 20.08 24.00 -9.70
C PRO A 111 20.64 22.61 -9.38
N ASP A 112 21.11 21.91 -10.41
CA ASP A 112 21.68 20.55 -10.35
C ASP A 112 20.70 19.44 -9.93
N SER A 113 19.39 19.70 -9.86
CA SER A 113 18.41 18.64 -9.61
C SER A 113 18.36 17.67 -10.81
N PRO A 114 18.54 16.35 -10.61
CA PRO A 114 18.47 15.39 -11.71
C PRO A 114 17.03 15.27 -12.23
N ALA A 115 16.90 14.88 -13.50
CA ALA A 115 15.62 14.42 -14.05
C ALA A 115 15.32 12.99 -13.55
N HIS A 116 14.06 12.65 -13.34
CA HIS A 116 13.61 11.29 -13.07
C HIS A 116 12.17 11.05 -13.56
N ASP A 117 11.84 9.78 -13.76
CA ASP A 117 10.47 9.31 -14.03
C ASP A 117 9.63 9.29 -12.75
N SER A 118 8.31 9.16 -12.89
CA SER A 118 7.41 9.08 -11.73
C SER A 118 7.73 7.90 -10.85
N THR A 119 7.74 8.13 -9.54
CA THR A 119 8.06 7.11 -8.54
C THR A 119 6.88 6.20 -8.22
N TRP A 120 5.66 6.73 -8.29
CA TRP A 120 4.44 6.08 -7.79
C TRP A 120 4.59 5.62 -6.33
N HIS A 121 5.38 6.37 -5.56
CA HIS A 121 5.89 5.97 -4.25
C HIS A 121 4.75 5.66 -3.28
N GLY A 122 3.72 6.50 -3.21
CA GLY A 122 2.57 6.30 -2.33
C GLY A 122 1.79 5.02 -2.64
N SER A 123 1.66 4.66 -3.92
CA SER A 123 0.98 3.42 -4.32
C SER A 123 1.81 2.18 -3.99
N HIS A 124 3.14 2.26 -4.13
CA HIS A 124 4.03 1.19 -3.68
C HIS A 124 4.00 0.99 -2.16
N VAL A 125 4.03 2.09 -1.39
CA VAL A 125 3.88 2.07 0.08
C VAL A 125 2.54 1.47 0.49
N ALA A 126 1.45 1.89 -0.15
CA ALA A 126 0.11 1.37 0.10
C ALA A 126 0.00 -0.13 -0.21
N GLY A 127 0.63 -0.60 -1.29
CA GLY A 127 0.64 -2.02 -1.66
C GLY A 127 1.32 -2.90 -0.61
N ILE A 128 2.45 -2.45 -0.05
CA ILE A 128 3.10 -3.16 1.06
C ILE A 128 2.17 -3.23 2.28
N ALA A 129 1.49 -2.12 2.60
CA ALA A 129 0.61 -2.05 3.76
C ALA A 129 -0.61 -2.97 3.60
N ALA A 130 -1.36 -2.85 2.49
CA ALA A 130 -2.67 -3.47 2.35
C ALA A 130 -3.10 -3.70 0.87
N ALA A 131 -2.19 -4.16 0.00
CA ALA A 131 -2.62 -4.70 -1.30
C ALA A 131 -3.73 -5.74 -1.15
N ILE A 132 -4.58 -5.85 -2.17
CA ILE A 132 -5.73 -6.75 -2.19
C ILE A 132 -5.24 -8.20 -2.29
N THR A 133 -5.05 -8.81 -1.14
CA THR A 133 -4.64 -10.22 -1.04
C THR A 133 -5.81 -11.18 -1.31
N HIS A 134 -5.51 -12.37 -1.84
CA HIS A 134 -6.45 -13.44 -2.23
C HIS A 134 -7.31 -13.17 -3.47
N ASN A 135 -6.92 -12.23 -4.34
CA ASN A 135 -7.64 -11.93 -5.59
C ASN A 135 -7.07 -12.67 -6.82
N SER A 136 -6.02 -13.47 -6.66
CA SER A 136 -5.28 -14.15 -7.74
C SER A 136 -4.58 -13.20 -8.73
N GLU A 137 -4.32 -11.96 -8.30
CA GLU A 137 -3.62 -10.93 -9.05
C GLU A 137 -2.49 -10.36 -8.17
N GLY A 138 -1.52 -9.67 -8.78
CA GLY A 138 -0.57 -8.86 -8.02
C GLY A 138 0.16 -9.53 -6.84
N VAL A 139 0.19 -8.81 -5.72
CA VAL A 139 0.99 -9.06 -4.51
C VAL A 139 0.09 -9.12 -3.27
N ALA A 140 0.62 -9.58 -2.14
CA ALA A 140 -0.08 -9.52 -0.86
C ALA A 140 0.33 -8.28 -0.04
N GLY A 141 -0.66 -7.65 0.60
CA GLY A 141 -0.42 -6.65 1.65
C GLY A 141 -0.21 -7.29 3.02
N VAL A 142 0.51 -6.62 3.92
CA VAL A 142 0.73 -7.09 5.30
C VAL A 142 -0.58 -7.14 6.09
N ALA A 143 -1.30 -6.02 6.12
CA ALA A 143 -2.60 -5.86 6.76
C ALA A 143 -3.69 -5.83 5.68
N TYR A 144 -3.78 -6.93 4.92
CA TYR A 144 -4.54 -6.94 3.68
C TYR A 144 -6.05 -6.71 3.81
N ASN A 145 -6.66 -6.82 5.00
CA ASN A 145 -8.06 -6.47 5.23
C ASN A 145 -8.28 -5.04 5.79
N ALA A 146 -7.20 -4.27 5.95
CA ALA A 146 -7.31 -2.86 6.26
C ALA A 146 -7.83 -2.05 5.05
N TRP A 147 -8.46 -0.92 5.35
CA TRP A 147 -8.80 0.10 4.36
C TRP A 147 -7.66 1.10 4.22
N LEU A 148 -7.40 1.56 3.00
CA LEU A 148 -6.39 2.58 2.70
C LEU A 148 -7.06 3.94 2.51
N GLN A 149 -6.49 4.97 3.11
CA GLN A 149 -6.90 6.36 2.90
C GLN A 149 -5.68 7.19 2.48
N PHE A 150 -5.67 7.69 1.26
CA PHE A 150 -4.54 8.44 0.74
C PHE A 150 -4.61 9.91 1.15
N VAL A 151 -3.48 10.43 1.62
CA VAL A 151 -3.29 11.84 1.94
C VAL A 151 -2.10 12.30 1.11
N ARG A 152 -2.39 12.90 -0.05
CA ARG A 152 -1.37 13.31 -1.01
C ARG A 152 -0.70 14.59 -0.52
N VAL A 153 0.61 14.51 -0.23
CA VAL A 153 1.41 15.64 0.29
C VAL A 153 2.72 15.84 -0.48
N LEU A 154 3.06 14.92 -1.37
CA LEU A 154 4.25 14.95 -2.21
C LEU A 154 3.83 14.97 -3.68
N GLY A 155 4.37 15.90 -4.46
CA GLY A 155 4.18 15.95 -5.90
C GLY A 155 5.51 16.16 -6.60
N ALA A 156 5.50 16.89 -7.72
CA ALA A 156 6.73 17.21 -8.42
C ALA A 156 7.65 18.05 -7.53
N CYS A 157 8.90 17.61 -7.38
CA CYS A 157 9.88 18.23 -6.48
C CYS A 157 9.65 18.01 -4.97
N GLY A 158 8.84 17.00 -4.59
CA GLY A 158 8.57 16.65 -3.19
C GLY A 158 7.39 17.43 -2.62
N GLY A 159 7.44 17.77 -1.33
CA GLY A 159 6.37 18.47 -0.63
C GLY A 159 6.87 19.37 0.49
N THR A 160 5.99 20.23 0.99
CA THR A 160 6.34 21.14 2.08
C THR A 160 6.07 20.49 3.44
N THR A 161 6.85 20.85 4.46
CA THR A 161 6.58 20.37 5.84
C THR A 161 5.24 20.87 6.38
N ALA A 162 4.74 22.00 5.88
CA ALA A 162 3.43 22.52 6.24
C ALA A 162 2.30 21.64 5.67
N ASP A 163 2.37 21.26 4.39
CA ASP A 163 1.39 20.38 3.77
C ASP A 163 1.42 18.97 4.38
N ILE A 164 2.62 18.45 4.70
CA ILE A 164 2.78 17.18 5.42
C ILE A 164 2.16 17.26 6.83
N ALA A 165 2.42 18.34 7.59
CA ALA A 165 1.88 18.51 8.92
C ALA A 165 0.34 18.62 8.91
N ASP A 166 -0.23 19.37 7.96
CA ASP A 166 -1.67 19.46 7.79
C ASP A 166 -2.27 18.11 7.37
N GLY A 167 -1.58 17.35 6.53
CA GLY A 167 -1.94 15.97 6.19
C GLY A 167 -2.01 15.05 7.41
N ILE A 168 -1.02 15.13 8.33
CA ILE A 168 -1.04 14.38 9.60
C ILE A 168 -2.20 14.82 10.49
N VAL A 169 -2.45 16.13 10.60
CA VAL A 169 -3.57 16.67 11.38
C VAL A 169 -4.89 16.13 10.85
N TRP A 170 -5.11 16.17 9.53
CA TRP A 170 -6.33 15.66 8.91
C TRP A 170 -6.48 14.14 9.07
N ALA A 171 -5.42 13.38 8.82
CA ALA A 171 -5.41 11.92 8.96
C ALA A 171 -5.71 11.46 10.40
N SER A 172 -5.38 12.28 11.40
CA SER A 172 -5.66 12.01 12.82
C SER A 172 -7.00 12.55 13.31
N GLY A 173 -7.88 13.00 12.41
CA GLY A 173 -9.23 13.48 12.73
C GLY A 173 -9.31 14.98 13.09
N GLY A 174 -8.21 15.72 12.91
CA GLY A 174 -8.20 17.17 13.01
C GLY A 174 -8.80 17.87 11.79
N SER A 175 -9.13 19.15 11.93
CA SER A 175 -9.65 19.98 10.84
C SER A 175 -8.55 20.80 10.20
N VAL A 176 -8.56 20.86 8.86
CA VAL A 176 -7.69 21.72 8.05
C VAL A 176 -8.57 22.69 7.26
N SER A 177 -8.22 23.97 7.26
CA SER A 177 -9.02 25.00 6.57
C SER A 177 -9.13 24.71 5.07
N GLY A 178 -10.36 24.75 4.55
CA GLY A 178 -10.63 24.53 3.13
C GLY A 178 -10.77 23.06 2.71
N ILE A 179 -10.53 22.12 3.62
CA ILE A 179 -10.62 20.68 3.35
C ILE A 179 -11.75 20.05 4.19
N PRO A 180 -12.61 19.19 3.61
CA PRO A 180 -13.64 18.48 4.36
C PRO A 180 -13.03 17.67 5.50
N ASN A 181 -13.71 17.59 6.66
CA ASN A 181 -13.21 16.77 7.78
C ASN A 181 -13.15 15.29 7.41
N ASN A 182 -12.15 14.59 7.96
CA ASN A 182 -12.06 13.14 7.85
C ASN A 182 -13.20 12.47 8.63
N ALA A 183 -13.91 11.53 8.00
CA ALA A 183 -15.12 10.90 8.54
C ALA A 183 -14.90 9.44 8.98
N THR A 184 -13.68 8.93 8.89
CA THR A 184 -13.31 7.55 9.19
C THR A 184 -12.79 7.38 10.60
#